data_AF-A0A521S7Y6-F1
#
_entry.id   AF-A0A521S7Y6-F1
#
_cell.length_a   1.000
_cell.length_b   1.000
_cell.length_c   1.000
_cell.angle_alpha   90.00
_cell.angle_beta   90.00
_cell.angle_gamma   90.00
#
_symmetry.space_group_name_H-M   'P 1'
#
loop_
_entity.id
_entity.type
_entity.pdbx_description
1 polymer ?
#
loop_
_entity_poly.entity_id
_entity_poly.type
_entity_poly.pdbx_seq_one_letter_code
_entity_poly.pdbx_strand_id
1 'polypeptide(L)'
;GIGGLTAFGNRYHNVIGLILGGLFPFSLIPFAYSRRPLEKGISIFLIVLGFLATFMTLSRGTWAGVMVTFLLWGAYRNWKLIAGGLTVLVVSVFLFGPNSIAERAGLLEKQIGTASGRTPIWEVALGQIMERPLLGYGYGPGTFTAVYEEGRTHQPGEESNVPHEHNLFISLLIQNGVVGLSLYLWFFGVMVFNVFRMIGRIESGIDREILVVIVSGLIGEYLIHAMLERNNVGNWAIPFWAMTGMAMAILNRSQSNQGAPTLGQIGE
;
A
#
# COMPACT_ATOMS: atom_id res chain seq x y z
N GLY A 1 9.04 -13.22 -30.18
CA GLY A 1 7.68 -13.05 -29.67
C GLY A 1 7.31 -14.05 -28.58
N ILE A 2 8.09 -14.13 -27.49
CA ILE A 2 7.75 -14.95 -26.30
C ILE A 2 7.90 -14.10 -25.03
N GLY A 3 8.80 -13.11 -25.01
CA GLY A 3 8.93 -12.13 -23.93
C GLY A 3 7.71 -11.20 -23.74
N GLY A 4 6.92 -10.97 -24.79
CA GLY A 4 5.70 -10.15 -24.70
C GLY A 4 4.58 -10.83 -23.91
N LEU A 5 4.44 -12.16 -23.99
CA LEU A 5 3.41 -12.94 -23.29
C LEU A 5 3.77 -13.19 -21.81
N THR A 6 5.05 -13.37 -21.49
CA THR A 6 5.53 -13.47 -20.10
C THR A 6 5.52 -12.10 -19.39
N ALA A 7 5.84 -11.01 -20.10
CA ALA A 7 5.69 -9.65 -19.59
C ALA A 7 4.20 -9.23 -19.43
N PHE A 8 3.32 -9.69 -20.34
CA PHE A 8 1.87 -9.56 -20.16
C PHE A 8 1.43 -10.33 -18.92
N GLY A 9 1.82 -11.60 -18.78
CA GLY A 9 1.48 -12.44 -17.64
C GLY A 9 1.86 -11.79 -16.30
N ASN A 10 3.10 -11.33 -16.13
CA ASN A 10 3.54 -10.74 -14.85
C ASN A 10 2.86 -9.41 -14.50
N ARG A 11 2.49 -8.57 -15.49
CA ARG A 11 1.80 -7.30 -15.22
C ARG A 11 0.40 -7.50 -14.66
N TYR A 12 -0.40 -8.42 -15.19
CA TYR A 12 -1.78 -8.61 -14.71
C TYR A 12 -1.88 -9.38 -13.38
N HIS A 13 -0.98 -10.33 -13.11
CA HIS A 13 -0.96 -11.05 -11.83
C HIS A 13 -0.65 -10.11 -10.66
N ASN A 14 0.28 -9.17 -10.84
CA ASN A 14 0.52 -8.13 -9.84
C ASN A 14 -0.68 -7.17 -9.74
N VAL A 15 -1.36 -6.84 -10.86
CA VAL A 15 -2.53 -5.94 -10.86
C VAL A 15 -3.68 -6.42 -9.99
N ILE A 16 -4.06 -7.67 -10.15
CA ILE A 16 -5.16 -8.24 -9.37
C ILE A 16 -4.75 -8.39 -7.90
N GLY A 17 -3.53 -8.87 -7.63
CA GLY A 17 -3.03 -9.04 -6.27
C GLY A 17 -2.97 -7.74 -5.47
N LEU A 18 -2.55 -6.64 -6.10
CA LEU A 18 -2.48 -5.32 -5.46
C LEU A 18 -3.84 -4.61 -5.39
N ILE A 19 -4.76 -4.80 -6.34
CA ILE A 19 -6.13 -4.27 -6.20
C ILE A 19 -6.87 -5.00 -5.08
N LEU A 20 -6.77 -6.33 -5.03
CA LEU A 20 -7.32 -7.12 -3.93
C LEU A 20 -6.60 -6.81 -2.61
N GLY A 21 -5.29 -6.57 -2.65
CA GLY A 21 -4.47 -6.05 -1.55
C GLY A 21 -4.95 -4.68 -1.03
N GLY A 22 -5.23 -3.74 -1.92
CA GLY A 22 -5.74 -2.41 -1.54
C GLY A 22 -7.19 -2.42 -1.07
N LEU A 23 -7.99 -3.43 -1.46
CA LEU A 23 -9.42 -3.51 -1.13
C LEU A 23 -9.75 -4.44 0.03
N PHE A 24 -8.91 -5.43 0.37
CA PHE A 24 -9.20 -6.31 1.51
C PHE A 24 -9.32 -5.57 2.85
N PRO A 25 -8.69 -4.40 3.13
CA PRO A 25 -8.92 -3.70 4.39
C PRO A 25 -10.40 -3.39 4.61
N PHE A 26 -11.18 -3.15 3.56
CA PHE A 26 -12.63 -2.93 3.67
C PHE A 26 -13.39 -4.17 4.17
N SER A 27 -12.87 -5.38 3.98
CA SER A 27 -13.47 -6.60 4.53
C SER A 27 -13.30 -6.73 6.06
N LEU A 28 -12.42 -5.92 6.67
CA LEU A 28 -12.29 -5.83 8.13
C LEU A 28 -13.51 -5.19 8.79
N ILE A 29 -14.22 -4.30 8.07
CA ILE A 29 -15.40 -3.59 8.57
C ILE A 29 -16.56 -4.57 8.89
N PRO A 30 -17.06 -5.36 7.92
CA PRO A 30 -18.13 -6.34 8.19
C PRO A 30 -17.66 -7.45 9.15
N PHE A 31 -16.37 -7.84 9.14
CA PHE A 31 -15.83 -8.75 10.16
C PHE A 31 -15.96 -8.19 11.58
N ALA A 32 -15.63 -6.91 11.77
CA ALA A 32 -15.63 -6.23 13.07
C ALA A 32 -17.03 -5.92 13.60
N TYR A 33 -17.97 -5.58 12.71
CA TYR A 33 -19.24 -4.96 13.10
C TYR A 33 -20.46 -5.85 12.83
N SER A 34 -20.39 -6.78 11.85
CA SER A 34 -21.54 -7.63 11.56
C SER A 34 -21.82 -8.62 12.70
N ARG A 35 -23.11 -8.86 12.97
CA ARG A 35 -23.59 -9.92 13.85
C ARG A 35 -23.98 -11.19 13.07
N ARG A 36 -24.14 -11.10 11.74
CA ARG A 36 -24.63 -12.20 10.92
C ARG A 36 -23.50 -13.17 10.56
N PRO A 37 -23.67 -14.48 10.76
CA PRO A 37 -22.61 -15.45 10.49
C PRO A 37 -22.21 -15.50 9.01
N LEU A 38 -23.15 -15.30 8.09
CA LEU A 38 -22.88 -15.25 6.65
C LEU A 38 -21.97 -14.07 6.29
N GLU A 39 -22.28 -12.86 6.76
CA GLU A 39 -21.48 -11.66 6.49
C GLU A 39 -20.06 -11.80 7.07
N LYS A 40 -19.93 -12.38 8.28
CA LYS A 40 -18.62 -12.71 8.85
C LYS A 40 -17.88 -13.76 8.03
N GLY A 41 -18.57 -14.81 7.58
CA GLY A 41 -17.99 -15.85 6.74
C GLY A 41 -17.46 -15.29 5.41
N ILE A 42 -18.25 -14.45 4.75
CA ILE A 42 -17.83 -13.74 3.52
C ILE A 42 -16.62 -12.85 3.82
N SER A 43 -16.63 -12.12 4.95
CA SER A 43 -15.50 -11.25 5.33
C SER A 43 -14.22 -12.06 5.53
N ILE A 44 -14.27 -13.17 6.28
CA ILE A 44 -13.13 -14.06 6.48
C ILE A 44 -12.64 -14.62 5.15
N PHE A 45 -13.54 -15.06 4.28
CA PHE A 45 -13.18 -15.54 2.94
C PHE A 45 -12.45 -14.47 2.13
N LEU A 46 -12.93 -13.23 2.12
CA LEU A 46 -12.29 -12.12 1.40
C LEU A 46 -10.94 -11.72 2.00
N ILE A 47 -10.80 -11.75 3.33
CA ILE A 47 -9.51 -11.53 4.01
C ILE A 47 -8.51 -12.61 3.58
N VAL A 48 -8.89 -13.89 3.67
CA VAL A 48 -8.03 -15.02 3.27
C VAL A 48 -7.67 -14.94 1.79
N LEU A 49 -8.63 -14.61 0.93
CA LEU A 49 -8.39 -14.43 -0.51
C LEU A 49 -7.43 -13.25 -0.77
N GLY A 50 -7.57 -12.13 -0.06
CA GLY A 50 -6.66 -10.98 -0.15
C GLY A 50 -5.24 -11.31 0.31
N PHE A 51 -5.09 -12.05 1.42
CA PHE A 51 -3.80 -12.56 1.88
C PHE A 51 -3.18 -13.53 0.88
N LEU A 52 -3.96 -14.46 0.32
CA LEU A 52 -3.48 -15.42 -0.68
C LEU A 52 -3.07 -14.70 -1.97
N ALA A 53 -3.86 -13.75 -2.44
CA ALA A 53 -3.55 -12.94 -3.62
C ALA A 53 -2.24 -12.16 -3.39
N THR A 54 -2.09 -11.53 -2.21
CA THR A 54 -0.85 -10.87 -1.80
C THR A 54 0.33 -11.85 -1.75
N PHE A 55 0.12 -13.05 -1.22
CA PHE A 55 1.12 -14.11 -1.17
C PHE A 55 1.62 -14.49 -2.55
N MET A 56 0.71 -14.63 -3.50
CA MET A 56 1.05 -14.95 -4.89
C MET A 56 1.79 -13.82 -5.62
N THR A 57 1.70 -12.56 -5.17
CA THR A 57 2.51 -11.46 -5.75
C THR A 57 4.00 -11.59 -5.43
N LEU A 58 4.36 -12.32 -4.37
CA LEU A 58 5.72 -12.40 -3.82
C LEU A 58 6.36 -11.02 -3.53
N SER A 59 5.56 -9.94 -3.48
CA SER A 59 6.05 -8.59 -3.23
C SER A 59 6.19 -8.31 -1.75
N ARG A 60 7.45 -8.16 -1.31
CA ARG A 60 7.80 -7.73 0.06
C ARG A 60 7.14 -6.40 0.44
N GLY A 61 6.94 -5.51 -0.54
CA GLY A 61 6.29 -4.22 -0.35
C GLY A 61 4.83 -4.38 0.04
N THR A 62 4.09 -5.18 -0.73
CA THR A 62 2.69 -5.49 -0.45
C THR A 62 2.55 -6.18 0.91
N TRP A 63 3.40 -7.16 1.22
CA TRP A 63 3.39 -7.82 2.52
C TRP A 63 3.61 -6.88 3.71
N ALA A 64 4.57 -5.97 3.59
CA ALA A 64 4.83 -4.98 4.62
C ALA A 64 3.63 -4.03 4.80
N GLY A 65 3.01 -3.61 3.70
CA GLY A 65 1.79 -2.80 3.73
C GLY A 65 0.62 -3.51 4.42
N VAL A 66 0.32 -4.74 3.99
CA VAL A 66 -0.75 -5.57 4.57
C VAL A 66 -0.54 -5.79 6.05
N MET A 67 0.70 -6.13 6.44
CA MET A 67 1.05 -6.36 7.84
C MET A 67 0.82 -5.10 8.67
N VAL A 68 1.34 -3.95 8.24
CA VAL A 68 1.15 -2.69 8.97
C VAL A 68 -0.33 -2.31 9.05
N THR A 69 -1.11 -2.49 7.99
CA THR A 69 -2.56 -2.28 7.99
C THR A 69 -3.24 -3.15 9.06
N PHE A 70 -2.91 -4.44 9.10
CA PHE A 70 -3.51 -5.39 10.05
C PHE A 70 -3.05 -5.15 11.50
N LEU A 71 -1.80 -4.74 11.69
CA LEU A 71 -1.25 -4.40 13.01
C LEU A 71 -1.92 -3.16 13.60
N LEU A 72 -2.08 -2.10 12.80
CA LEU A 72 -2.72 -0.86 13.24
C LEU A 72 -4.20 -1.09 13.57
N TRP A 73 -4.93 -1.76 12.67
CA TRP A 73 -6.34 -2.09 12.91
C TRP A 73 -6.52 -3.08 14.07
N GLY A 74 -5.66 -4.10 14.16
CA GLY A 74 -5.66 -5.08 15.23
C GLY A 74 -5.34 -4.45 16.60
N ALA A 75 -4.40 -3.50 16.65
CA ALA A 75 -4.06 -2.77 17.88
C ALA A 75 -5.23 -1.93 18.38
N TYR A 76 -6.00 -1.36 17.46
CA TYR A 76 -7.24 -0.66 17.79
C TYR A 76 -8.32 -1.57 18.38
N ARG A 77 -8.50 -2.79 17.85
CA ARG A 77 -9.57 -3.71 18.33
C ARG A 77 -9.13 -4.55 19.53
N ASN A 78 -8.07 -5.34 19.37
CA ASN A 78 -7.52 -6.24 20.39
C ASN A 78 -6.18 -6.82 19.91
N TRP A 79 -5.13 -6.73 20.74
CA TRP A 79 -3.82 -7.32 20.46
C TRP A 79 -3.87 -8.84 20.20
N LYS A 80 -4.89 -9.56 20.68
CA LYS A 80 -5.09 -10.98 20.38
C LYS A 80 -5.39 -11.25 18.89
N LEU A 81 -6.01 -10.30 18.19
CA LEU A 81 -6.23 -10.40 16.74
C LEU A 81 -4.91 -10.26 15.97
N ILE A 82 -4.00 -9.41 16.48
CA ILE A 82 -2.63 -9.29 15.96
C ILE A 82 -1.89 -10.62 16.14
N ALA A 83 -1.92 -11.19 17.35
CA ALA A 83 -1.28 -12.47 17.64
C ALA A 83 -1.85 -13.61 16.78
N GLY A 84 -3.16 -13.65 16.57
CA GLY A 84 -3.82 -14.61 15.68
C GLY A 84 -3.39 -14.45 14.22
N GLY A 85 -3.39 -13.22 13.70
CA GLY A 85 -2.96 -12.92 12.33
C GLY A 85 -1.48 -13.26 12.07
N LEU A 86 -0.60 -12.90 13.00
CA LEU A 86 0.83 -13.28 12.98
C LEU A 86 1.01 -14.80 13.02
N THR A 87 0.24 -15.50 13.86
CA THR A 87 0.29 -16.97 13.94
C THR A 87 -0.12 -17.59 12.60
N VAL A 88 -1.21 -17.11 11.98
CA VAL A 88 -1.64 -17.60 10.67
C VAL A 88 -0.54 -17.35 9.65
N LEU A 89 0.05 -16.15 9.58
CA LEU A 89 1.14 -15.86 8.64
C LEU A 89 2.34 -16.79 8.83
N VAL A 90 2.80 -16.96 10.07
CA VAL A 90 3.94 -17.83 10.40
C VAL A 90 3.62 -19.29 10.03
N VAL A 91 2.42 -19.76 10.34
CA VAL A 91 1.96 -21.11 9.97
C VAL A 91 1.85 -21.26 8.46
N SER A 92 1.36 -20.27 7.72
CA SER A 92 1.30 -20.28 6.26
C SER A 92 2.69 -20.37 5.64
N VAL A 93 3.65 -19.58 6.14
CA VAL A 93 5.06 -19.64 5.71
C VAL A 93 5.68 -20.99 6.07
N PHE A 94 5.29 -21.62 7.17
CA PHE A 94 5.81 -22.92 7.57
C PHE A 94 5.22 -24.09 6.77
N LEU A 95 3.91 -24.06 6.48
CA LEU A 95 3.20 -25.12 5.75
C LEU A 95 3.36 -25.06 4.24
N PHE A 96 3.46 -23.86 3.67
CA PHE A 96 3.51 -23.62 2.23
C PHE A 96 4.82 -23.00 1.77
N GLY A 97 5.72 -22.67 2.70
CA GLY A 97 7.07 -22.25 2.37
C GLY A 97 7.95 -23.43 1.96
N PRO A 98 9.15 -23.16 1.42
CA PRO A 98 10.07 -24.19 0.95
C PRO A 98 10.42 -25.18 2.07
N ASN A 99 10.43 -26.48 1.76
CA ASN A 99 10.54 -27.55 2.75
C ASN A 99 11.98 -27.77 3.25
N SER A 100 12.99 -27.29 2.51
CA SER A 100 14.39 -27.46 2.87
C SER A 100 15.05 -26.14 3.30
N ILE A 101 15.92 -26.21 4.32
CA ILE A 101 16.74 -25.07 4.77
C ILE A 101 17.63 -24.55 3.61
N ALA A 102 18.06 -25.43 2.72
CA ALA A 102 18.83 -25.09 1.53
C ALA A 102 18.02 -24.31 0.48
N GLU A 103 16.76 -24.67 0.22
CA GLU A 103 15.88 -23.85 -0.63
C GLU A 103 15.53 -22.52 0.01
N ARG A 104 15.33 -22.49 1.34
CA ARG A 104 15.13 -21.23 2.08
C ARG A 104 16.36 -20.34 1.98
N ALA A 105 17.56 -20.89 2.12
CA ALA A 105 18.82 -20.18 1.95
C ALA A 105 19.02 -19.69 0.51
N GLY A 106 18.75 -20.52 -0.50
CA GLY A 106 18.83 -20.11 -1.91
C GLY A 106 17.77 -19.08 -2.32
N LEU A 107 16.57 -19.14 -1.75
CA LEU A 107 15.54 -18.12 -1.93
C LEU A 107 15.87 -16.83 -1.18
N LEU A 108 16.44 -16.92 0.02
CA LEU A 108 16.97 -15.77 0.75
C LEU A 108 18.12 -15.13 -0.01
N GLU A 109 19.05 -15.90 -0.56
CA GLU A 109 20.15 -15.41 -1.37
C GLU A 109 19.66 -14.76 -2.67
N LYS A 110 18.66 -15.35 -3.34
CA LYS A 110 17.98 -14.74 -4.50
C LYS A 110 17.15 -13.50 -4.11
N GLN A 111 16.53 -13.48 -2.93
CA GLN A 111 15.78 -12.33 -2.41
C GLN A 111 16.71 -11.19 -1.96
N ILE A 112 17.87 -11.52 -1.41
CA ILE A 112 18.96 -10.60 -1.11
C ILE A 112 19.53 -10.10 -2.44
N GLY A 113 19.74 -10.95 -3.43
CA GLY A 113 20.17 -10.58 -4.79
C GLY A 113 19.19 -9.64 -5.52
N THR A 114 17.87 -9.87 -5.38
CA THR A 114 16.84 -8.97 -5.93
C THR A 114 16.65 -7.69 -5.12
N ALA A 115 17.00 -7.68 -3.82
CA ALA A 115 17.12 -6.45 -3.04
C ALA A 115 18.42 -5.70 -3.38
N SER A 116 19.52 -6.42 -3.58
CA SER A 116 20.84 -5.86 -3.91
C SER A 116 20.85 -5.33 -5.34
N GLY A 117 20.04 -5.86 -6.26
CA GLY A 117 19.82 -5.25 -7.58
C GLY A 117 19.20 -3.86 -7.51
N ARG A 118 18.51 -3.49 -6.42
CA ARG A 118 17.97 -2.13 -6.21
C ARG A 118 19.02 -1.15 -5.70
N THR A 119 20.06 -1.63 -5.02
CA THR A 119 21.11 -0.77 -4.46
C THR A 119 21.85 0.02 -5.55
N PRO A 120 22.36 -0.60 -6.65
CA PRO A 120 22.95 0.14 -7.77
C PRO A 120 21.96 1.10 -8.44
N ILE A 121 20.69 0.70 -8.57
CA ILE A 121 19.66 1.54 -9.18
C ILE A 121 19.44 2.82 -8.36
N TRP A 122 19.34 2.66 -7.05
CA TRP A 122 19.14 3.78 -6.14
C TRP A 122 20.39 4.64 -6.03
N GLU A 123 21.59 4.06 -6.11
CA GLU A 123 22.83 4.84 -6.18
C GLU A 123 22.89 5.74 -7.41
N VAL A 124 22.60 5.20 -8.60
CA VAL A 124 22.51 6.00 -9.84
C VAL A 124 21.42 7.06 -9.72
N ALA A 125 20.22 6.69 -9.26
CA ALA A 125 19.11 7.62 -9.08
C ALA A 125 19.45 8.73 -8.08
N LEU A 126 20.11 8.42 -6.96
CA LEU A 126 20.52 9.41 -5.97
C LEU A 126 21.56 10.37 -6.54
N GLY A 127 22.51 9.89 -7.36
CA GLY A 127 23.44 10.74 -8.08
C GLY A 127 22.71 11.76 -8.98
N GLN A 128 21.75 11.28 -9.77
CA GLN A 128 20.94 12.15 -10.64
C GLN A 128 20.04 13.12 -9.85
N ILE A 129 19.46 12.70 -8.73
CA ILE A 129 18.69 13.59 -7.85
C ILE A 129 19.54 14.78 -7.39
N MET A 130 20.83 14.58 -7.11
CA MET A 130 21.73 15.65 -6.67
C MET A 130 22.05 16.67 -7.76
N GLU A 131 21.93 16.31 -9.04
CA GLU A 131 22.13 17.26 -10.15
C GLU A 131 20.94 18.21 -10.30
N ARG A 132 19.71 17.74 -10.07
CA ARG A 132 18.47 18.53 -10.19
C ARG A 132 17.53 18.38 -8.98
N PRO A 133 17.98 18.76 -7.76
CA PRO A 133 17.28 18.41 -6.52
C PRO A 133 15.95 19.13 -6.32
N LEU A 134 15.76 20.31 -6.91
CA LEU A 134 14.58 21.14 -6.66
C LEU A 134 13.36 20.69 -7.44
N LEU A 135 13.48 20.61 -8.77
CA LEU A 135 12.37 20.35 -9.70
C LEU A 135 12.48 19.01 -10.42
N GLY A 136 13.61 18.30 -10.29
CA GLY A 136 13.85 17.03 -10.99
C GLY A 136 13.97 17.21 -12.51
N TYR A 137 13.62 16.14 -13.23
CA TYR A 137 13.79 15.97 -14.68
C TYR A 137 12.45 16.03 -15.45
N GLY A 138 11.34 16.29 -14.76
CA GLY A 138 10.00 16.40 -15.35
C GLY A 138 9.17 15.12 -15.20
N TYR A 139 7.86 15.28 -14.97
CA TYR A 139 6.94 14.17 -14.82
C TYR A 139 6.70 13.42 -16.13
N GLY A 140 6.79 12.09 -16.09
CA GLY A 140 6.57 11.27 -17.28
C GLY A 140 6.79 9.76 -17.04
N PRO A 141 6.06 8.89 -17.77
CA PRO A 141 6.16 7.43 -17.60
C PRO A 141 7.54 6.86 -17.95
N GLY A 142 8.34 7.58 -18.73
CA GLY A 142 9.70 7.18 -19.12
C GLY A 142 10.82 8.00 -18.47
N THR A 143 10.50 9.00 -17.64
CA THR A 143 11.53 9.90 -17.07
C THR A 143 12.54 9.12 -16.25
N PHE A 144 12.08 8.25 -15.36
CA PHE A 144 12.99 7.49 -14.49
C PHE A 144 13.98 6.64 -15.31
N THR A 145 13.46 5.94 -16.32
CA THR A 145 14.28 5.16 -17.25
C THR A 145 15.30 6.04 -17.97
N ALA A 146 14.88 7.15 -18.57
CA ALA A 146 15.78 8.02 -19.32
C ALA A 146 16.91 8.56 -18.43
N VAL A 147 16.58 9.00 -17.22
CA VAL A 147 17.54 9.54 -16.25
C VAL A 147 18.48 8.45 -15.72
N TYR A 148 17.97 7.25 -15.46
CA TYR A 148 18.79 6.10 -15.05
C TYR A 148 19.77 5.69 -16.16
N GLU A 149 19.32 5.66 -17.41
CA GLU A 149 20.14 5.34 -18.58
C GLU A 149 21.23 6.38 -18.85
N GLU A 150 20.95 7.66 -18.57
CA GLU A 150 21.94 8.74 -18.66
C GLU A 150 22.98 8.66 -17.53
N GLY A 151 22.54 8.35 -16.31
CA GLY A 151 23.39 8.31 -15.12
C GLY A 151 24.23 7.04 -14.96
N ARG A 152 23.89 5.94 -15.64
CA ARG A 152 24.68 4.70 -15.57
C ARG A 152 25.96 4.84 -16.41
N THR A 153 27.12 4.82 -15.76
CA THR A 153 28.40 4.63 -16.46
C THR A 153 28.35 3.29 -17.18
N HIS A 154 28.49 3.28 -18.50
CA HIS A 154 28.39 2.08 -19.33
C HIS A 154 29.43 1.03 -18.89
N GLN A 155 29.08 0.13 -17.98
CA GLN A 155 29.82 -1.11 -17.81
C GLN A 155 29.38 -2.07 -18.93
N PRO A 156 30.25 -2.39 -19.91
CA PRO A 156 29.88 -3.23 -21.03
C PRO A 156 29.63 -4.65 -20.52
N GLY A 157 28.40 -5.15 -20.61
CA GLY A 157 28.04 -6.54 -20.29
C GLY A 157 26.81 -6.73 -19.42
N GLU A 158 26.32 -5.70 -18.74
CA GLU A 158 25.03 -5.77 -18.03
C GLU A 158 23.89 -5.41 -19.00
N GLU A 159 23.36 -6.41 -19.70
CA GLU A 159 22.03 -6.32 -20.31
C GLU A 159 20.98 -6.25 -19.19
N SER A 160 20.90 -5.11 -18.50
CA SER A 160 19.91 -4.91 -17.46
C SER A 160 18.59 -4.53 -18.11
N ASN A 161 17.62 -5.44 -18.07
CA ASN A 161 16.20 -5.08 -18.26
C ASN A 161 15.92 -3.81 -17.46
N VAL A 162 15.56 -2.71 -18.14
CA VAL A 162 15.29 -1.41 -17.53
C VAL A 162 14.44 -1.59 -16.26
N PRO A 163 15.00 -1.34 -15.07
CA PRO A 163 14.32 -1.66 -13.84
C PRO A 163 13.24 -0.62 -13.54
N HIS A 164 12.11 -1.09 -13.05
CA HIS A 164 11.10 -0.21 -12.47
C HIS A 164 11.69 0.42 -11.20
N GLU A 165 11.37 1.68 -10.94
CA GLU A 165 11.88 2.50 -9.82
C GLU A 165 11.73 1.86 -8.42
N HIS A 166 10.83 0.87 -8.25
CA HIS A 166 10.61 0.09 -7.02
C HIS A 166 10.60 0.91 -5.71
N ASN A 167 10.26 2.20 -5.79
CA ASN A 167 10.17 3.15 -4.69
C ASN A 167 9.50 4.42 -5.25
N LEU A 168 8.30 4.74 -4.77
CA LEU A 168 7.55 5.91 -5.22
C LEU A 168 8.30 7.21 -4.92
N PHE A 169 8.98 7.31 -3.77
CA PHE A 169 9.63 8.54 -3.34
C PHE A 169 10.85 8.89 -4.20
N ILE A 170 11.65 7.90 -4.57
CA ILE A 170 12.75 8.09 -5.52
C ILE A 170 12.20 8.51 -6.89
N SER A 171 11.13 7.87 -7.34
CA SER A 171 10.46 8.25 -8.60
C SER A 171 9.94 9.69 -8.57
N LEU A 172 9.37 10.14 -7.45
CA LEU A 172 8.91 11.51 -7.26
C LEU A 172 10.06 12.52 -7.20
N LEU A 173 11.17 12.17 -6.55
CA LEU A 173 12.37 13.01 -6.51
C LEU A 173 13.01 13.17 -7.90
N ILE A 174 13.14 12.08 -8.66
CA ILE A 174 13.65 12.15 -10.03
C ILE A 174 12.74 13.01 -10.91
N GLN A 175 11.43 12.82 -10.83
CA GLN A 175 10.48 13.50 -11.71
C GLN A 175 10.22 14.96 -11.32
N ASN A 176 10.09 15.25 -10.03
CA ASN A 176 9.55 16.52 -9.54
C ASN A 176 10.43 17.18 -8.46
N GLY A 177 11.58 16.58 -8.13
CA GLY A 177 12.48 17.04 -7.09
C GLY A 177 11.85 17.07 -5.70
N VAL A 178 12.53 17.74 -4.78
CA VAL A 178 12.10 17.91 -3.39
C VAL A 178 10.79 18.69 -3.29
N VAL A 179 10.51 19.60 -4.23
CA VAL A 179 9.25 20.36 -4.24
C VAL A 179 8.07 19.43 -4.44
N GLY A 180 8.11 18.58 -5.47
CA GLY A 180 7.02 17.63 -5.72
C GLY A 180 6.88 16.58 -4.63
N LEU A 181 7.99 16.06 -4.10
CA LEU A 181 7.96 15.14 -2.96
C LEU A 181 7.32 15.80 -1.73
N SER A 182 7.69 17.05 -1.43
CA SER A 182 7.16 17.77 -0.27
C SER A 182 5.66 18.03 -0.38
N LEU A 183 5.18 18.41 -1.57
CA LEU A 183 3.74 18.59 -1.81
C LEU A 183 2.97 17.28 -1.68
N TYR A 184 3.52 16.18 -2.19
CA TYR A 184 2.93 14.85 -2.04
C TYR A 184 2.83 14.43 -0.56
N LEU A 185 3.93 14.55 0.20
CA LEU A 185 3.97 14.22 1.62
C LEU A 185 3.06 15.12 2.45
N TRP A 186 2.99 16.41 2.12
CA TRP A 186 2.08 17.35 2.76
C TRP A 186 0.62 16.95 2.51
N PHE A 187 0.23 16.71 1.25
CA PHE A 187 -1.13 16.27 0.91
C PHE A 187 -1.50 14.97 1.62
N PHE A 188 -0.63 13.97 1.56
CA PHE A 188 -0.83 12.69 2.22
C PHE A 188 -0.93 12.84 3.75
N GLY A 189 -0.03 13.63 4.35
CA GLY A 189 -0.02 13.91 5.78
C GLY A 189 -1.28 14.64 6.25
N VAL A 190 -1.76 15.63 5.50
CA VAL A 190 -3.02 16.34 5.78
C VAL A 190 -4.20 15.38 5.70
N MET A 191 -4.24 14.48 4.72
CA MET A 191 -5.30 13.47 4.63
C MET A 191 -5.32 12.56 5.86
N VAL A 192 -4.18 11.92 6.17
CA VAL A 192 -4.05 10.99 7.30
C VAL A 192 -4.40 11.70 8.62
N PHE A 193 -3.88 12.91 8.81
CA PHE A 193 -4.16 13.71 10.01
C PHE A 193 -5.64 14.03 10.18
N ASN A 194 -6.33 14.44 9.12
CA ASN A 194 -7.76 14.75 9.20
C ASN A 194 -8.61 13.50 9.50
N VAL A 195 -8.34 12.38 8.82
CA VAL A 195 -9.02 11.10 9.11
C VAL A 195 -8.77 10.69 10.56
N PHE A 196 -7.54 10.80 11.04
CA PHE A 196 -7.18 10.48 12.42
C PHE A 196 -7.92 11.37 13.44
N ARG A 197 -8.02 12.68 13.18
CA ARG A 197 -8.81 13.59 14.03
C ARG A 197 -10.30 13.24 14.04
N MET A 198 -10.85 12.77 12.93
CA MET A 198 -12.24 12.33 12.87
C MET A 198 -12.50 11.11 13.76
N ILE A 199 -11.56 10.16 13.83
CA ILE A 199 -11.65 8.99 14.73
C ILE A 199 -11.82 9.43 16.20
N GLY A 200 -11.15 10.50 16.60
CA GLY A 200 -11.27 11.06 17.96
C GLY A 200 -12.59 11.80 18.25
N ARG A 201 -13.36 12.15 17.21
CA ARG A 201 -14.67 12.83 17.34
C ARG A 201 -15.86 11.86 17.34
N ILE A 202 -15.66 10.65 16.84
CA ILE A 202 -16.70 9.61 16.78
C ILE A 202 -16.43 8.62 17.92
N GLU A 203 -17.34 8.54 18.89
CA GLU A 203 -17.14 7.71 20.09
C GLU A 203 -17.16 6.21 19.77
N SER A 204 -18.13 5.74 18.97
CA SER A 204 -18.28 4.33 18.62
C SER A 204 -19.17 4.14 17.38
N GLY A 205 -19.22 2.91 16.86
CA GLY A 205 -20.06 2.56 15.70
C GLY A 205 -19.29 2.29 14.42
N ILE A 206 -20.03 2.02 13.34
CA ILE A 206 -19.47 1.61 12.05
C ILE A 206 -18.62 2.71 11.40
N ASP A 207 -19.00 3.98 11.53
CA ASP A 207 -18.23 5.09 10.95
C ASP A 207 -16.83 5.19 11.57
N ARG A 208 -16.70 4.97 12.89
CA ARG A 208 -15.39 4.93 13.56
C ARG A 208 -14.54 3.76 13.06
N GLU A 209 -15.16 2.59 12.89
CA GLU A 209 -14.49 1.40 12.36
C GLU A 209 -13.98 1.63 10.93
N ILE A 210 -14.81 2.21 10.07
CA ILE A 210 -14.44 2.58 8.70
C ILE A 210 -13.25 3.54 8.70
N LEU A 211 -13.26 4.59 9.53
CA LEU A 211 -12.15 5.55 9.60
C LEU A 211 -10.84 4.90 10.09
N VAL A 212 -10.91 3.98 11.05
CA VAL A 212 -9.72 3.24 11.52
C VAL A 212 -9.17 2.33 10.41
N VAL A 213 -10.03 1.63 9.68
CA VAL A 213 -9.62 0.82 8.53
C VAL A 213 -8.99 1.69 7.45
N ILE A 214 -9.58 2.86 7.15
CA ILE A 214 -9.03 3.82 6.18
C ILE A 214 -7.65 4.30 6.64
N VAL A 215 -7.49 4.78 7.87
CA VAL A 215 -6.19 5.31 8.32
C VAL A 215 -5.12 4.22 8.35
N SER A 216 -5.49 2.99 8.74
CA SER A 216 -4.59 1.84 8.75
C SER A 216 -4.16 1.47 7.33
N GLY A 217 -5.09 1.43 6.39
CA GLY A 217 -4.83 1.14 4.97
C GLY A 217 -4.01 2.23 4.28
N LEU A 218 -4.27 3.51 4.58
CA LEU A 218 -3.44 4.62 4.08
C LEU A 218 -1.99 4.45 4.54
N ILE A 219 -1.76 4.17 5.83
CA ILE A 219 -0.40 4.00 6.34
C ILE A 219 0.26 2.74 5.78
N GLY A 220 -0.40 1.58 5.84
CA GLY A 220 0.18 0.33 5.36
C GLY A 220 0.33 0.30 3.84
N GLU A 221 -0.79 0.32 3.11
CA GLU A 221 -0.79 0.13 1.65
C GLU A 221 -0.28 1.33 0.87
N TYR A 222 -0.35 2.56 1.41
CA TYR A 222 -0.05 3.76 0.63
C TYR A 222 1.17 4.56 1.11
N LEU A 223 1.68 4.28 2.31
CA LEU A 223 2.95 4.83 2.79
C LEU A 223 4.04 3.75 2.84
N ILE A 224 3.80 2.62 3.53
CA ILE A 224 4.83 1.58 3.72
C ILE A 224 5.11 0.84 2.41
N HIS A 225 4.08 0.41 1.68
CA HIS A 225 4.27 -0.23 0.38
C HIS A 225 4.92 0.72 -0.64
N ALA A 226 4.63 2.04 -0.56
CA ALA A 226 5.20 3.06 -1.45
C ALA A 226 6.73 3.18 -1.33
N MET A 227 7.32 2.74 -0.21
CA MET A 227 8.77 2.69 -0.03
C MET A 227 9.45 1.62 -0.90
N LEU A 228 8.69 0.58 -1.26
CA LEU A 228 9.22 -0.63 -1.88
C LEU A 228 8.67 -0.87 -3.29
N GLU A 229 7.62 -0.13 -3.69
CA GLU A 229 7.01 -0.13 -5.00
C GLU A 229 6.33 1.21 -5.35
N ARG A 230 5.99 1.39 -6.63
CA ARG A 230 5.18 2.52 -7.11
C ARG A 230 3.69 2.12 -7.11
N ASN A 231 2.98 2.51 -6.06
CA ASN A 231 1.61 2.06 -5.75
C ASN A 231 0.54 3.17 -5.89
N ASN A 232 0.90 4.42 -6.16
CA ASN A 232 -0.02 5.57 -6.20
C ASN A 232 -0.28 6.14 -7.60
N VAL A 233 -0.16 5.33 -8.65
CA VAL A 233 -0.29 5.82 -10.04
C VAL A 233 -1.22 4.90 -10.84
N GLY A 234 -2.05 5.46 -11.72
CA GLY A 234 -2.96 4.66 -12.56
C GLY A 234 -4.00 3.88 -11.73
N ASN A 235 -4.29 2.64 -12.15
CA ASN A 235 -5.31 1.79 -11.52
C ASN A 235 -5.04 1.48 -10.04
N TRP A 236 -3.78 1.61 -9.60
CA TRP A 236 -3.35 1.40 -8.22
C TRP A 236 -3.86 2.47 -7.24
N ALA A 237 -4.18 3.66 -7.76
CA ALA A 237 -4.71 4.77 -6.96
C ALA A 237 -6.22 4.64 -6.70
N ILE A 238 -6.92 3.67 -7.31
CA ILE A 238 -8.38 3.54 -7.16
C ILE A 238 -8.77 3.29 -5.70
N PRO A 239 -8.18 2.33 -4.95
CA PRO A 239 -8.55 2.13 -3.55
C PRO A 239 -8.22 3.34 -2.67
N PHE A 240 -7.14 4.07 -2.95
CA PHE A 240 -6.77 5.32 -2.27
C PHE A 240 -7.88 6.38 -2.40
N TRP A 241 -8.36 6.62 -3.62
CA TRP A 241 -9.44 7.57 -3.86
C TRP A 241 -10.78 7.09 -3.28
N ALA A 242 -11.05 5.78 -3.31
CA ALA A 242 -12.24 5.20 -2.69
C ALA A 242 -12.23 5.40 -1.16
N MET A 243 -11.09 5.13 -0.49
CA MET A 243 -10.90 5.40 0.95
C MET A 243 -11.12 6.88 1.27
N THR A 244 -10.54 7.77 0.46
CA THR A 244 -10.69 9.22 0.62
C THR A 244 -12.15 9.66 0.49
N GLY A 245 -12.85 9.21 -0.54
CA GLY A 245 -14.26 9.51 -0.75
C GLY A 245 -15.15 9.01 0.39
N MET A 246 -14.86 7.83 0.94
CA MET A 246 -15.59 7.28 2.08
C MET A 246 -15.36 8.08 3.36
N ALA A 247 -14.13 8.52 3.63
CA ALA A 247 -13.84 9.42 4.74
C ALA A 247 -14.59 10.76 4.60
N MET A 248 -14.62 11.34 3.40
CA MET A 248 -15.36 12.57 3.13
C MET A 248 -16.88 12.39 3.31
N ALA A 249 -17.44 11.24 2.93
CA ALA A 249 -18.85 10.94 3.17
C ALA A 249 -19.17 10.89 4.67
N ILE A 250 -18.29 10.29 5.48
CA ILE A 250 -18.44 10.27 6.95
C ILE A 250 -18.35 11.69 7.54
N LEU A 251 -17.41 12.50 7.04
CA LEU A 251 -17.28 13.90 7.47
C LEU A 251 -18.58 14.68 7.24
N ASN A 252 -19.17 14.55 6.06
CA ASN A 252 -20.42 15.22 5.71
C ASN A 252 -21.58 14.77 6.60
N ARG A 253 -21.70 13.45 6.86
CA ARG A 253 -22.73 12.91 7.79
C ARG A 253 -22.55 13.40 9.22
N SER A 254 -21.30 13.50 9.68
CA SER A 254 -20.99 13.99 11.02
C SER A 254 -21.37 15.45 11.19
N GLN A 255 -21.14 16.29 10.17
CA GLN A 255 -21.52 17.71 10.19
C GLN A 255 -23.03 17.92 10.10
N SER A 256 -23.74 17.16 9.26
CA SER A 256 -25.20 17.26 9.16
C SER A 256 -25.90 16.90 10.46
N ASN A 257 -25.39 15.89 11.19
CA ASN A 257 -25.96 15.48 12.48
C ASN A 257 -25.70 16.50 13.61
N GLN A 258 -24.68 17.35 13.49
CA GLN A 258 -24.41 18.43 14.45
C GLN A 258 -25.24 19.70 14.17
N GLY A 259 -25.71 19.88 12.93
CA GLY A 259 -26.51 21.03 12.51
C GLY A 259 -28.03 20.81 12.49
N ALA A 260 -28.51 19.59 12.77
CA ALA A 260 -29.94 19.31 12.83
C ALA A 260 -30.55 19.89 14.12
N PRO A 261 -31.62 20.71 14.05
CA PRO A 261 -32.30 21.17 15.25
C PRO A 261 -32.82 19.96 16.01
N THR A 262 -32.48 19.87 17.29
CA THR A 262 -33.08 18.87 18.20
C THR A 262 -34.59 19.03 18.15
N LEU A 263 -35.31 17.93 17.93
CA LEU A 263 -36.78 17.86 17.85
C LEU A 263 -37.53 18.48 19.06
N GLY A 264 -36.83 18.88 20.12
CA GLY A 264 -37.35 19.66 21.25
C GLY A 264 -37.39 21.18 21.05
N GLN A 265 -36.94 21.74 19.93
CA GLN A 265 -36.97 23.19 19.66
C GLN A 265 -38.03 23.62 18.63
N ILE A 266 -38.83 22.67 18.14
CA ILE A 266 -39.86 22.91 17.11
C ILE A 266 -41.28 22.91 17.70
N GLY A 267 -41.37 22.97 19.03
CA GLY A 267 -42.62 22.91 19.79
C GLY A 267 -42.53 23.74 21.07
N GLU A 268 -42.32 25.05 20.91
CA GLU A 268 -42.72 26.07 21.88
C GLU A 268 -43.45 27.21 21.14
#